data_AF-A0A936T5Q9-F1
#
_entry.id   AF-A0A936T5Q9-F1
#
_cell.length_a   1.000
_cell.length_b   1.000
_cell.length_c   1.000
_cell.angle_alpha   90.00
_cell.angle_beta   90.00
_cell.angle_gamma   90.00
#
_symmetry.space_group_name_H-M   'P 1'
#
loop_
_entity.id
_entity.type
_entity.pdbx_description
1 polymer ?
#
loop_
_entity_poly.entity_id
_entity_poly.type
_entity_poly.pdbx_seq_one_letter_code
_entity_poly.pdbx_strand_id
1 'polypeptide(L)'
;MNQACEALVNHEMDIVLAGGADVSLDPFEVVGFAKTKALTKTDIRPYDDNADGMLPGEGCGLVVLMRESFARARGFPIRAVIRGWGHSTDGRSTGITAPVAAGQMRAIAKAYQRAGLYRENGAQDILVYQWAGSADDRLLARSTSFFPHKAIEKHLQRLAAGVLRLGHDLLL
;
A
#
# COMPACT_ATOMS: atom_id res chain seq x y z
N MET A 1 -4.44 -2.51 9.57
CA MET A 1 -5.25 -1.29 9.31
C MET A 1 -6.75 -1.57 9.15
N ASN A 2 -7.19 -2.31 8.11
CA ASN A 2 -8.62 -2.55 7.81
C ASN A 2 -9.46 -2.96 9.03
N GLN A 3 -9.05 -4.00 9.77
CA GLN A 3 -9.79 -4.48 10.94
C GLN A 3 -9.90 -3.44 12.07
N ALA A 4 -8.85 -2.65 12.28
CA ALA A 4 -8.87 -1.57 13.28
C ALA A 4 -9.92 -0.50 12.93
N CYS A 5 -10.01 -0.13 11.65
CA CYS A 5 -11.01 0.81 11.17
C CYS A 5 -12.45 0.24 11.32
N GLU A 6 -12.66 -1.04 11.04
CA GLU A 6 -13.96 -1.70 11.25
C GLU A 6 -14.35 -1.71 12.73
N ALA A 7 -13.46 -2.15 13.62
CA ALA A 7 -13.73 -2.20 15.06
C ALA A 7 -14.09 -0.80 15.63
N LEU A 8 -13.42 0.25 15.15
CA LEU A 8 -13.73 1.63 15.52
C LEU A 8 -15.11 2.06 15.00
N VAL A 9 -15.43 1.82 13.74
CA VAL A 9 -16.72 2.25 13.15
C VAL A 9 -17.90 1.45 13.70
N ASN A 10 -17.70 0.18 14.03
CA ASN A 10 -18.71 -0.65 14.68
C ASN A 10 -18.87 -0.37 16.17
N HIS A 11 -18.11 0.59 16.73
CA HIS A 11 -18.10 0.91 18.16
C HIS A 11 -17.69 -0.27 19.06
N GLU A 12 -16.96 -1.25 18.52
CA GLU A 12 -16.39 -2.37 19.29
C GLU A 12 -15.20 -1.89 20.13
N MET A 13 -14.49 -0.87 19.66
CA MET A 13 -13.36 -0.23 20.33
C MET A 13 -13.44 1.29 20.21
N ASP A 14 -12.87 2.03 21.16
CA ASP A 14 -12.76 3.50 21.11
C ASP A 14 -11.41 3.99 20.58
N ILE A 15 -10.36 3.22 20.85
CA ILE A 15 -8.97 3.50 20.50
C ILE A 15 -8.33 2.18 20.06
N VAL A 16 -7.60 2.19 18.95
CA VAL A 16 -6.87 1.02 18.45
C VAL A 16 -5.44 1.41 18.10
N LEU A 17 -4.47 0.62 18.52
CA LEU A 17 -3.09 0.70 18.05
C LEU A 17 -2.95 -0.22 16.84
N ALA A 18 -2.54 0.31 15.69
CA ALA A 18 -2.40 -0.44 14.45
C ALA A 18 -1.04 -0.20 13.81
N GLY A 19 -0.43 -1.23 13.25
CA GLY A 19 0.82 -1.12 12.51
C GLY A 19 1.44 -2.48 12.29
N GLY A 20 2.76 -2.53 12.15
CA GLY A 20 3.51 -3.75 11.85
C GLY A 20 5.00 -3.57 12.12
N ALA A 21 5.70 -4.70 12.17
CA ALA A 21 7.15 -4.77 12.24
C ALA A 21 7.61 -5.94 11.36
N ASP A 22 8.72 -5.72 10.67
CA ASP A 22 9.41 -6.72 9.88
C ASP A 22 10.92 -6.63 10.14
N VAL A 23 11.54 -7.78 10.35
CA VAL A 23 12.96 -7.90 10.70
C VAL A 23 13.51 -9.21 10.14
N SER A 24 14.59 -9.13 9.36
CA SER A 24 15.30 -10.26 8.80
C SER A 24 16.25 -10.85 9.84
N LEU A 25 15.72 -11.72 10.70
CA LEU A 25 16.50 -12.31 11.81
C LEU A 25 17.56 -13.32 11.35
N ASP A 26 17.42 -13.86 10.14
CA ASP A 26 18.36 -14.84 9.58
C ASP A 26 18.40 -14.79 8.04
N PRO A 27 19.40 -15.44 7.39
CA PRO A 27 19.57 -15.36 5.94
C PRO A 27 18.50 -16.10 5.11
N PHE A 28 17.58 -16.86 5.71
CA PHE A 28 16.62 -17.70 5.01
C PHE A 28 15.73 -16.90 4.07
N GLU A 29 15.30 -15.72 4.49
CA GLU A 29 14.50 -14.80 3.67
C GLU A 29 15.24 -14.42 2.38
N VAL A 30 16.45 -13.89 2.52
CA VAL A 30 17.28 -13.47 1.38
C VAL A 30 17.58 -14.65 0.45
N VAL A 31 17.91 -15.81 1.01
CA VAL A 31 18.15 -17.04 0.23
C VAL A 31 16.87 -17.51 -0.48
N GLY A 32 15.72 -17.41 0.17
CA GLY A 32 14.42 -17.73 -0.40
C GLY A 32 14.11 -16.85 -1.63
N PHE A 33 14.23 -15.54 -1.48
CA PHE A 33 14.02 -14.60 -2.59
C PHE A 33 15.05 -14.76 -3.71
N ALA A 34 16.30 -15.08 -3.38
CA ALA A 34 17.32 -15.38 -4.39
C ALA A 34 16.92 -16.60 -5.25
N LYS A 35 16.39 -17.66 -4.62
CA LYS A 35 15.96 -18.88 -5.32
C LYS A 35 14.74 -18.66 -6.22
N THR A 36 13.86 -17.73 -5.87
CA THR A 36 12.71 -17.35 -6.71
C THR A 36 13.08 -16.33 -7.78
N LYS A 37 14.33 -15.85 -7.80
CA LYS A 37 14.82 -14.76 -8.67
C LYS A 37 14.05 -13.44 -8.46
N ALA A 38 13.58 -13.19 -7.24
CA ALA A 38 12.89 -11.97 -6.87
C ALA A 38 13.84 -10.80 -6.57
N LEU A 39 15.12 -11.09 -6.28
CA LEU A 39 16.10 -10.07 -5.93
C LEU A 39 16.64 -9.33 -7.15
N THR A 40 16.65 -7.99 -7.09
CA THR A 40 17.42 -7.18 -8.05
C THR A 40 18.92 -7.39 -7.84
N LYS A 41 19.70 -7.26 -8.92
CA LYS A 41 21.17 -7.26 -8.87
C LYS A 41 21.76 -5.86 -8.78
N THR A 42 20.93 -4.82 -8.89
CA THR A 42 21.36 -3.42 -8.94
C THR A 42 20.56 -2.61 -7.91
N ASP A 43 19.88 -1.57 -8.36
CA ASP A 43 19.11 -0.68 -7.50
C ASP A 43 17.65 -1.09 -7.47
N ILE A 44 16.95 -0.76 -6.37
CA ILE A 44 15.50 -0.84 -6.34
C ILE A 44 14.95 0.29 -7.23
N ARG A 45 14.18 -0.06 -8.26
CA ARG A 45 13.67 0.90 -9.26
C ARG A 45 12.15 0.81 -9.41
N PRO A 46 11.37 1.33 -8.44
CA PRO A 46 9.92 1.25 -8.51
C PRO A 46 9.38 1.96 -9.74
N TYR A 47 8.52 1.28 -10.51
CA TYR A 47 7.87 1.79 -11.72
C TYR A 47 8.81 2.10 -12.90
N ASP A 48 10.08 1.68 -12.83
CA ASP A 48 11.01 1.79 -13.96
C ASP A 48 10.80 0.62 -14.93
N ASP A 49 10.81 0.89 -16.24
CA ASP A 49 10.69 -0.15 -17.27
C ASP A 49 11.81 -1.22 -17.18
N ASN A 50 12.96 -0.83 -16.60
CA ASN A 50 14.13 -1.66 -16.36
C ASN A 50 14.20 -2.21 -14.92
N ALA A 51 13.11 -2.16 -14.15
CA ALA A 51 13.03 -2.83 -12.86
C ALA A 51 13.22 -4.34 -13.02
N ASP A 52 14.17 -4.92 -12.27
CA ASP A 52 14.58 -6.32 -12.38
C ASP A 52 14.42 -7.12 -11.06
N GLY A 53 13.82 -6.51 -10.03
CA GLY A 53 13.51 -7.16 -8.77
C GLY A 53 13.43 -6.18 -7.58
N MET A 54 13.39 -6.73 -6.38
CA MET A 54 13.35 -6.01 -5.10
C MET A 54 14.55 -6.34 -4.20
N LEU A 55 14.69 -5.65 -3.08
CA LEU A 55 15.50 -6.07 -1.94
C LEU A 55 14.62 -6.05 -0.68
N PRO A 56 14.75 -7.04 0.23
CA PRO A 56 14.05 -7.03 1.51
C PRO A 56 14.46 -5.80 2.33
N GLY A 57 13.52 -5.24 3.07
CA GLY A 57 13.74 -4.17 4.02
C GLY A 57 13.47 -4.65 5.45
N GLU A 58 13.85 -3.83 6.42
CA GLU A 58 13.46 -4.03 7.81
C GLU A 58 12.81 -2.75 8.32
N GLY A 59 11.93 -2.88 9.31
CA GLY A 59 11.39 -1.72 9.99
C GLY A 59 10.24 -2.03 10.94
N CYS A 60 9.82 -1.02 11.68
CA CYS A 60 8.61 -1.10 12.48
C CYS A 60 7.89 0.24 12.51
N GLY A 61 6.56 0.20 12.55
CA GLY A 61 5.74 1.40 12.59
C GLY A 61 4.39 1.14 13.24
N LEU A 62 3.88 2.14 13.95
CA LEU A 62 2.60 2.09 14.65
C LEU A 62 1.89 3.44 14.55
N VAL A 63 0.57 3.38 14.44
CA VAL A 63 -0.32 4.53 14.52
C VAL A 63 -1.43 4.27 15.54
N VAL A 64 -1.88 5.33 16.20
CA VAL A 64 -3.05 5.29 17.08
C VAL A 64 -4.25 5.78 16.28
N LEU A 65 -5.30 4.96 16.24
CA LEU A 65 -6.53 5.23 15.52
C LEU A 65 -7.67 5.41 16.51
N MET A 66 -8.53 6.38 16.21
CA MET A 66 -9.73 6.69 16.96
C MET A 66 -10.81 7.16 15.99
N ARG A 67 -12.09 7.07 16.38
CA ARG A 67 -13.14 7.81 15.67
C ARG A 67 -12.88 9.32 15.80
N GLU A 68 -13.07 10.06 14.71
CA GLU A 68 -12.81 11.51 14.68
C GLU A 68 -13.60 12.26 15.77
N SER A 69 -14.88 11.91 15.94
CA SER A 69 -15.74 12.50 16.98
C SER A 69 -15.20 12.28 18.38
N PHE A 70 -14.67 11.08 18.66
CA PHE A 70 -14.05 10.75 19.94
C PHE A 70 -12.76 11.55 20.17
N ALA A 71 -11.88 11.61 19.16
CA ALA A 71 -10.65 12.39 19.24
C ALA A 71 -10.93 13.88 19.48
N ARG A 72 -11.91 14.47 18.78
CA ARG A 72 -12.34 15.86 18.97
C ARG A 72 -12.90 16.11 20.37
N ALA A 73 -13.80 15.25 20.85
CA ALA A 73 -14.40 15.38 22.18
C ALA A 73 -13.36 15.31 23.31
N ARG A 74 -12.28 14.55 23.10
CA ARG A 74 -11.16 14.41 24.05
C ARG A 74 -10.03 15.42 23.86
N GLY A 75 -10.10 16.28 22.83
CA GLY A 75 -9.04 17.23 22.52
C GLY A 75 -7.74 16.58 22.04
N PHE A 76 -7.79 15.36 21.50
CA PHE A 76 -6.60 14.71 20.95
C PHE A 76 -6.20 15.31 19.60
N PRO A 77 -4.90 15.48 19.33
CA PRO A 77 -4.42 16.02 18.07
C PRO A 77 -4.69 15.03 16.92
N ILE A 78 -5.37 15.50 15.88
CA ILE A 78 -5.69 14.74 14.68
C ILE A 78 -4.60 15.01 13.64
N ARG A 79 -3.81 13.97 13.28
CA ARG A 79 -2.72 14.08 12.28
C ARG A 79 -3.21 13.87 10.85
N ALA A 80 -4.18 12.98 10.66
CA ALA A 80 -4.79 12.66 9.38
C ALA A 80 -6.17 12.03 9.62
N VAL A 81 -6.99 11.94 8.56
CA VAL A 81 -8.30 11.29 8.59
C VAL A 81 -8.34 10.19 7.54
N ILE A 82 -8.64 8.96 7.96
CA ILE A 82 -8.88 7.84 7.06
C ILE A 82 -10.33 7.92 6.57
N ARG A 83 -10.52 8.33 5.32
CA ARG A 83 -11.86 8.54 4.74
C ARG A 83 -12.51 7.24 4.25
N GLY A 84 -11.71 6.29 3.78
CA GLY A 84 -12.19 5.00 3.30
C GLY A 84 -11.06 4.00 3.20
N TRP A 85 -11.43 2.72 3.21
CA TRP A 85 -10.51 1.59 3.08
C TRP A 85 -11.21 0.44 2.36
N GLY A 86 -10.44 -0.44 1.74
CA GLY A 86 -10.95 -1.57 0.99
C GLY A 86 -9.89 -2.64 0.80
N HIS A 87 -10.34 -3.90 0.74
CA HIS A 87 -9.48 -5.04 0.47
C HIS A 87 -10.17 -5.99 -0.53
N SER A 88 -9.34 -6.79 -1.21
CA SER A 88 -9.76 -7.79 -2.18
C SER A 88 -8.77 -8.93 -2.23
N THR A 89 -9.15 -9.99 -2.94
CA THR A 89 -8.25 -11.07 -3.36
C THR A 89 -8.23 -11.13 -4.88
N ASP A 90 -7.09 -11.52 -5.44
CA ASP A 90 -6.92 -11.75 -6.87
C ASP A 90 -7.63 -13.04 -7.32
N GLY A 91 -7.88 -13.98 -6.39
CA GLY A 91 -8.58 -15.22 -6.67
C GLY A 91 -7.78 -16.15 -7.58
N ARG A 92 -8.43 -16.73 -8.59
CA ARG A 92 -7.77 -17.62 -9.56
C ARG A 92 -6.96 -16.81 -10.57
N SER A 93 -5.65 -17.02 -10.60
CA SER A 93 -4.71 -16.36 -11.52
C SER A 93 -3.80 -17.38 -12.22
N THR A 94 -2.87 -16.90 -13.05
CA THR A 94 -1.89 -17.70 -13.79
C THR A 94 -0.78 -18.29 -12.93
N GLY A 95 -0.66 -17.86 -11.67
CA GLY A 95 0.32 -18.37 -10.72
C GLY A 95 0.04 -17.82 -9.33
N ILE A 96 0.39 -18.59 -8.28
CA ILE A 96 0.03 -18.25 -6.90
C ILE A 96 0.54 -16.87 -6.45
N THR A 97 1.65 -16.39 -7.02
CA THR A 97 2.25 -15.07 -6.76
C THR A 97 2.04 -14.07 -7.90
N ALA A 98 1.31 -14.43 -8.96
CA ALA A 98 1.11 -13.54 -10.10
C ALA A 98 0.00 -12.53 -9.78
N PRO A 99 0.28 -11.21 -9.84
CA PRO A 99 -0.71 -10.17 -9.55
C PRO A 99 -1.83 -10.13 -10.60
N VAL A 100 -3.02 -9.69 -10.18
CA VAL A 100 -4.16 -9.47 -11.08
C VAL A 100 -4.70 -8.05 -10.90
N ALA A 101 -4.56 -7.21 -11.94
CA ALA A 101 -5.01 -5.82 -11.93
C ALA A 101 -6.50 -5.67 -11.52
N ALA A 102 -7.36 -6.57 -11.98
CA ALA A 102 -8.79 -6.55 -11.62
C ALA A 102 -9.02 -6.75 -10.11
N GLY A 103 -8.17 -7.51 -9.42
CA GLY A 103 -8.23 -7.65 -7.96
C GLY A 103 -7.90 -6.33 -7.29
N GLN A 104 -6.74 -5.77 -7.61
CA GLN A 104 -6.29 -4.47 -7.10
C GLN A 104 -7.34 -3.35 -7.31
N MET A 105 -7.92 -3.28 -8.51
CA MET A 105 -8.99 -2.32 -8.81
C MET A 105 -10.24 -2.49 -7.92
N ARG A 106 -10.61 -3.72 -7.55
CA ARG A 106 -11.73 -3.95 -6.63
C ARG A 106 -11.45 -3.39 -5.24
N ALA A 107 -10.23 -3.55 -4.71
CA ALA A 107 -9.87 -2.96 -3.41
C ALA A 107 -9.96 -1.42 -3.46
N ILE A 108 -9.40 -0.81 -4.51
CA ILE A 108 -9.44 0.65 -4.70
C ILE A 108 -10.88 1.13 -4.81
N ALA A 109 -11.70 0.51 -5.66
CA ALA A 109 -13.10 0.90 -5.83
C ALA A 109 -13.89 0.86 -4.52
N LYS A 110 -13.70 -0.20 -3.71
CA LYS A 110 -14.32 -0.29 -2.36
C LYS A 110 -13.86 0.84 -1.44
N ALA A 111 -12.57 1.17 -1.43
CA ALA A 111 -12.04 2.25 -0.61
C ALA A 111 -12.63 3.62 -1.02
N TYR A 112 -12.70 3.91 -2.32
CA TYR A 112 -13.28 5.14 -2.86
C TYR A 112 -14.79 5.24 -2.61
N GLN A 113 -15.51 4.14 -2.78
CA GLN A 113 -16.93 4.07 -2.46
C GLN A 113 -17.15 4.37 -0.97
N ARG A 114 -16.37 3.75 -0.08
CA ARG A 114 -16.46 4.00 1.37
C ARG A 114 -16.10 5.45 1.74
N ALA A 115 -15.14 6.05 1.03
CA ALA A 115 -14.76 7.44 1.20
C ALA A 115 -15.81 8.45 0.70
N GLY A 116 -16.80 7.99 -0.08
CA GLY A 116 -17.75 8.85 -0.77
C GLY A 116 -17.17 9.57 -2.00
N LEU A 117 -16.00 9.14 -2.49
CA LEU A 117 -15.24 9.82 -3.54
C LEU A 117 -15.44 9.22 -4.95
N TYR A 118 -16.28 8.19 -5.09
CA TYR A 118 -16.48 7.48 -6.35
C TYR A 118 -17.16 8.32 -7.46
N ARG A 119 -17.75 9.49 -7.13
CA ARG A 119 -18.48 10.34 -8.09
C ARG A 119 -17.82 11.71 -8.35
N GLU A 120 -16.75 12.06 -7.65
CA GLU A 120 -16.08 13.34 -7.86
C GLU A 120 -14.97 13.17 -8.90
N ASN A 121 -15.08 13.89 -10.02
CA ASN A 121 -14.05 14.06 -11.05
C ASN A 121 -12.79 14.82 -10.55
N GLY A 122 -12.52 14.79 -9.25
CA GLY A 122 -11.48 15.56 -8.57
C GLY A 122 -10.65 14.71 -7.63
N ALA A 123 -10.28 13.48 -8.04
CA ALA A 123 -9.43 12.61 -7.24
C ALA A 123 -8.15 13.37 -6.82
N GLN A 124 -8.08 13.69 -5.53
CA GLN A 124 -6.86 14.14 -4.88
C GLN A 124 -5.85 13.00 -4.82
N ASP A 125 -4.58 13.38 -4.65
CA ASP A 125 -3.37 12.54 -4.69
C ASP A 125 -3.60 11.08 -4.30
N ILE A 126 -3.49 10.18 -5.29
CA ILE A 126 -3.62 8.74 -5.09
C ILE A 126 -2.24 8.17 -4.83
N LEU A 127 -2.06 7.62 -3.63
CA LEU A 127 -0.87 6.87 -3.27
C LEU A 127 -1.15 5.38 -3.52
N VAL A 128 -0.54 4.81 -4.56
CA VAL A 128 -0.61 3.37 -4.82
C VAL A 128 0.72 2.75 -4.40
N TYR A 129 0.69 1.84 -3.44
CA TYR A 129 1.85 1.05 -3.02
C TYR A 129 1.72 -0.38 -3.52
N GLN A 130 2.75 -0.92 -4.16
CA GLN A 130 2.80 -2.32 -4.58
C GLN A 130 4.17 -2.92 -4.34
N TRP A 131 4.20 -4.26 -4.29
CA TRP A 131 5.42 -5.03 -4.30
C TRP A 131 6.18 -4.78 -5.60
N ALA A 132 7.42 -4.29 -5.49
CA ALA A 132 8.25 -3.96 -6.64
C ALA A 132 8.80 -5.26 -7.25
N GLY A 133 7.99 -5.89 -8.10
CA GLY A 133 8.39 -6.98 -8.97
C GLY A 133 8.23 -6.57 -10.44
N SER A 134 9.11 -7.04 -11.32
CA SER A 134 9.12 -6.64 -12.75
C SER A 134 7.80 -6.86 -13.50
N ALA A 135 6.92 -7.74 -13.00
CA ALA A 135 5.59 -8.00 -13.55
C ALA A 135 4.51 -7.05 -13.00
N ASP A 136 4.65 -6.63 -11.75
CA ASP A 136 3.68 -5.85 -10.98
C ASP A 136 3.73 -4.37 -11.38
N ASP A 137 4.94 -3.83 -11.53
CA ASP A 137 5.17 -2.42 -11.95
C ASP A 137 4.63 -2.14 -13.37
N ARG A 138 4.72 -3.13 -14.27
CA ARG A 138 4.19 -3.03 -15.64
C ARG A 138 2.66 -3.04 -15.71
N LEU A 139 1.98 -3.65 -14.75
CA LEU A 139 0.51 -3.71 -14.71
C LEU A 139 -0.10 -2.36 -14.35
N LEU A 140 0.51 -1.64 -13.41
CA LEU A 140 0.08 -0.30 -13.04
C LEU A 140 0.39 0.75 -14.10
N ALA A 141 1.57 0.68 -14.74
CA ALA A 141 1.91 1.56 -15.85
C ALA A 141 0.84 1.51 -16.96
N ARG A 142 0.23 0.33 -17.19
CA ARG A 142 -0.87 0.12 -18.14
C ARG A 142 -2.26 0.49 -17.61
N SER A 143 -2.49 0.45 -16.30
CA SER A 143 -3.77 0.82 -15.66
C SER A 143 -3.93 2.33 -15.40
N THR A 144 -2.92 3.14 -15.70
CA THR A 144 -2.97 4.62 -15.71
C THR A 144 -4.11 5.17 -16.58
N SER A 145 -4.64 4.38 -17.51
CA SER A 145 -5.83 4.70 -18.31
C SER A 145 -7.13 4.90 -17.50
N PHE A 146 -7.19 4.48 -16.23
CA PHE A 146 -8.34 4.71 -15.33
C PHE A 146 -8.18 5.96 -14.46
N PHE A 147 -6.97 6.51 -14.32
CA PHE A 147 -6.70 7.68 -13.50
C PHE A 147 -6.29 8.86 -14.40
N PRO A 148 -7.18 9.84 -14.65
CA PRO A 148 -7.01 10.81 -15.72
C PRO A 148 -6.03 11.96 -15.41
N HIS A 149 -5.00 11.77 -14.57
CA HIS A 149 -4.24 12.92 -14.06
C HIS A 149 -2.72 12.74 -13.92
N LYS A 150 -1.96 13.77 -14.35
CA LYS A 150 -0.50 13.98 -14.19
C LYS A 150 0.00 14.00 -12.74
N ALA A 151 -0.87 13.85 -11.74
CA ALA A 151 -0.51 13.88 -10.32
C ALA A 151 0.18 12.59 -9.85
N ILE A 152 0.00 11.49 -10.60
CA ILE A 152 0.57 10.17 -10.32
C ILE A 152 2.11 10.23 -10.36
N GLU A 153 2.71 10.79 -11.41
CA GLU A 153 4.18 10.85 -11.59
C GLU A 153 4.93 11.46 -10.39
N LYS A 154 4.44 12.58 -9.85
CA LYS A 154 5.11 13.29 -8.75
C LYS A 154 5.04 12.53 -7.42
N HIS A 155 4.03 11.68 -7.23
CA HIS A 155 3.86 10.85 -6.04
C HIS A 155 4.59 9.51 -6.14
N LEU A 156 4.67 8.91 -7.34
CA LEU A 156 5.53 7.76 -7.61
C LEU A 156 6.99 8.07 -7.22
N GLN A 157 7.47 9.30 -7.46
CA GLN A 157 8.81 9.74 -7.05
C GLN A 157 9.00 9.81 -5.52
N ARG A 158 7.98 10.20 -4.74
CA ARG A 158 8.05 10.26 -3.27
C ARG A 158 7.97 8.88 -2.63
N LEU A 159 7.17 7.98 -3.21
CA LEU A 159 7.10 6.57 -2.82
C LEU A 159 8.38 5.83 -3.14
N ALA A 160 8.91 6.03 -4.35
CA ALA A 160 10.22 5.53 -4.72
C ALA A 160 11.25 5.99 -3.69
N ALA A 161 11.22 7.25 -3.24
CA ALA A 161 12.12 7.74 -2.20
C ALA A 161 11.92 7.06 -0.81
N GLY A 162 10.71 6.61 -0.46
CA GLY A 162 10.45 5.85 0.77
C GLY A 162 10.96 4.40 0.68
N VAL A 163 10.65 3.72 -0.43
CA VAL A 163 11.15 2.36 -0.74
C VAL A 163 12.67 2.34 -0.87
N LEU A 164 13.25 3.34 -1.53
CA LEU A 164 14.71 3.52 -1.66
C LEU A 164 15.40 3.78 -0.30
N ARG A 165 14.66 4.25 0.72
CA ARG A 165 15.21 4.56 2.05
C ARG A 165 15.00 3.46 3.09
N LEU A 166 13.93 2.67 2.98
CA LEU A 166 13.50 1.72 4.01
C LEU A 166 13.45 0.25 3.51
N GLY A 167 13.66 0.01 2.21
CA GLY A 167 13.36 -1.28 1.60
C GLY A 167 11.85 -1.49 1.43
N HIS A 168 11.44 -2.72 1.10
CA HIS A 168 10.05 -3.03 0.71
C HIS A 168 9.06 -3.05 1.90
N ASP A 169 9.53 -3.19 3.13
CA ASP A 169 8.63 -3.67 4.19
C ASP A 169 8.01 -2.59 5.08
N LEU A 170 8.28 -1.29 4.82
CA LEU A 170 7.76 -0.23 5.70
C LEU A 170 7.40 1.10 5.04
N LEU A 171 6.13 1.26 4.66
CA LEU A 171 5.49 2.57 4.51
C LEU A 171 4.06 2.50 5.10
N LEU A 172 3.84 3.20 6.22
CA LEU A 172 2.52 3.44 6.84
C LEU A 172 1.90 4.75 6.33
#